data_AF-Q4CSW5-F1
#
_entry.id   AF-Q4CSW5-F1
#
_cell.length_a   1.000
_cell.length_b   1.000
_cell.length_c   1.000
_cell.angle_alpha   90.00
_cell.angle_beta   90.00
_cell.angle_gamma   90.00
#
_symmetry.space_group_name_H-M   'P 1'
#
loop_
_entity.id
_entity.type
_entity.pdbx_description
1 polymer ?
#
loop_
_entity_poly.entity_id
_entity_poly.type
_entity_poly.pdbx_seq_one_letter_code
_entity_poly.pdbx_strand_id
1 'polypeptide(L)'
;MTAPIHRLRQRTLESLWGRGGTKPHMAASMVSREDRYIRLPWSRENQCTEKPAQLRGNWDVIVAILSADTSKNMENFRDLLKRLYFYGSSRFISCLPCFGTLCLVIDSIMTPSERLAFFHVTLPWMKRRVIDGPVVLPRDLRALSQGESRRLILTHEEAATLLTCGFFSLFPGRCSNSRSKSKSSETTSSFNFADLFSLAPPGRIESQVAKIRCLLQYFIYCSHHADAVETCLEFYRVSFLSFPDLGKSLNPMQSVTMLEEGLIEDNYGSLQVDFANKYVGGGVLRTGCVQEEIRFMMCPELLLSCLFTEPLLDNEVLFMSGAGQYSVSVGYASGFRFICGHSPHFAKLGAATSTPREIWVELVPTSLRNEKDCTAVMLRNSCVVAMDAINYCGCEEKQYLASSIIRETRKAFAAFKGTPDSILTSVHSGPVATGNWGCGAFSGDRELKTMIQWCAASEAKRPLIYSSINDSDLCYRFGLVYTKLQEEEWTVGDVFTALLLFSQRYTTNPTSLEEGSLFQYILSLTNPRCASSHSGTEFE
;
A
#
# COMPACT_ATOMS: atom_id res chain seq x y z
N MET A 1 -31.24 56.85 15.47
CA MET A 1 -31.34 55.46 15.95
C MET A 1 -29.93 54.87 15.96
N THR A 2 -29.44 54.51 17.13
CA THR A 2 -28.18 53.80 17.31
C THR A 2 -28.27 52.40 16.71
N ALA A 3 -27.32 52.06 15.84
CA ALA A 3 -26.91 50.67 15.63
C ALA A 3 -25.40 50.63 15.91
N PRO A 4 -24.94 49.99 17.00
CA PRO A 4 -23.52 49.91 17.31
C PRO A 4 -22.85 48.92 16.34
N ILE A 5 -21.81 49.40 15.67
CA ILE A 5 -20.91 48.59 14.84
C ILE A 5 -20.27 47.53 15.75
N HIS A 6 -20.71 46.28 15.60
CA HIS A 6 -20.05 45.12 16.20
C HIS A 6 -18.66 44.97 15.58
N ARG A 7 -17.66 45.62 16.19
CA ARG A 7 -16.26 45.26 15.99
C ARG A 7 -16.08 43.84 16.51
N LEU A 8 -16.16 42.86 15.60
CA LEU A 8 -15.69 41.50 15.81
C LEU A 8 -14.24 41.60 16.29
N ARG A 9 -14.05 41.43 17.61
CA ARG A 9 -12.72 41.31 18.21
C ARG A 9 -12.05 40.12 17.53
N GLN A 10 -11.01 40.40 16.73
CA GLN A 10 -10.04 39.42 16.30
C GLN A 10 -9.54 38.68 17.54
N ARG A 11 -10.09 37.49 17.79
CA ARG A 11 -9.50 36.55 18.73
C ARG A 11 -8.25 36.04 18.04
N THR A 12 -7.10 36.52 18.48
CA THR A 12 -5.80 36.00 18.09
C THR A 12 -5.77 34.48 18.32
N LEU A 13 -5.18 33.77 17.35
CA LEU A 13 -5.02 32.31 17.31
C LEU A 13 -4.43 31.70 18.59
N GLU A 14 -3.81 32.51 19.46
CA GLU A 14 -3.29 32.10 20.76
C GLU A 14 -4.38 31.58 21.72
N SER A 15 -5.64 32.01 21.57
CA SER A 15 -6.74 31.51 22.42
C SER A 15 -7.21 30.08 22.09
N LEU A 16 -6.78 29.53 20.94
CA LEU A 16 -7.04 28.13 20.56
C LEU A 16 -6.08 27.15 21.23
N TRP A 17 -4.95 27.62 21.75
CA TRP A 17 -4.10 26.86 22.66
C TRP A 17 -4.70 26.94 24.07
N GLY A 18 -5.92 26.42 24.21
CA GLY A 18 -6.52 26.16 25.50
C GLY A 18 -5.51 25.42 26.37
N ARG A 19 -5.35 25.89 27.61
CA ARG A 19 -4.48 25.39 28.69
C ARG A 19 -4.78 23.93 29.10
N GLY A 20 -4.91 23.02 28.14
CA GLY A 20 -4.73 21.60 28.33
C GLY A 20 -3.24 21.31 28.31
N GLY A 21 -2.53 21.69 29.38
CA GLY A 21 -1.20 21.18 29.68
C GLY A 21 -1.28 19.69 30.00
N THR A 22 -1.61 18.85 29.02
CA THR A 22 -1.20 17.46 29.06
C THR A 22 0.31 17.49 28.86
N LYS A 23 1.04 17.29 29.97
CA LYS A 23 2.48 17.00 29.94
C LYS A 23 2.76 16.09 28.74
N PRO A 24 3.80 16.36 27.92
CA PRO A 24 4.12 15.49 26.80
C PRO A 24 4.14 14.07 27.34
N HIS A 25 3.39 13.17 26.71
CA HIS A 25 3.41 11.76 27.03
C HIS A 25 4.87 11.40 27.22
N MET A 26 5.20 11.06 28.48
CA MET A 26 6.53 10.68 28.91
C MET A 26 7.12 9.81 27.83
N ALA A 27 8.35 10.17 27.42
CA ALA A 27 9.24 9.36 26.61
C ALA A 27 8.80 7.91 26.71
N ALA A 28 8.16 7.42 25.64
CA ALA A 28 7.81 6.01 25.51
C ALA A 28 9.07 5.28 25.96
N SER A 29 8.99 4.58 27.10
CA SER A 29 10.16 4.06 27.75
C SER A 29 10.97 3.34 26.67
N MET A 30 12.22 3.76 26.48
CA MET A 30 13.20 3.08 25.64
C MET A 30 13.52 1.72 26.28
N VAL A 31 12.50 0.89 26.51
CA VAL A 31 12.68 -0.56 26.50
C VAL A 31 13.34 -0.79 25.17
N SER A 32 14.59 -1.24 25.19
CA SER A 32 15.27 -1.76 24.02
C SER A 32 14.31 -2.78 23.41
N ARG A 33 13.54 -2.36 22.40
CA ARG A 33 12.64 -3.26 21.68
C ARG A 33 13.59 -4.24 21.01
N GLU A 34 13.57 -5.49 21.47
CA GLU A 34 14.33 -6.57 20.85
C GLU A 34 14.00 -6.56 19.36
N ASP A 35 15.05 -6.62 18.54
CA ASP A 35 14.92 -6.69 17.09
C ASP A 35 14.00 -7.85 16.72
N ARG A 36 12.86 -7.54 16.10
CA ARG A 36 11.90 -8.55 15.70
C ARG A 36 12.30 -9.17 14.37
N TYR A 37 12.62 -10.46 14.38
CA TYR A 37 12.93 -11.22 13.19
C TYR A 37 11.71 -12.01 12.67
N ILE A 38 11.60 -12.12 11.35
CA ILE A 38 10.63 -12.94 10.66
C ILE A 38 11.06 -14.40 10.76
N ARG A 39 10.16 -15.24 11.26
CA ARG A 39 10.37 -16.69 11.33
C ARG A 39 10.18 -17.33 9.96
N LEU A 40 11.28 -17.51 9.24
CA LEU A 40 11.33 -18.20 7.94
C LEU A 40 11.11 -19.71 8.14
N PRO A 41 10.64 -20.46 7.12
CA PRO A 41 10.43 -21.91 7.24
C PRO A 41 11.67 -22.69 7.71
N TRP A 42 12.87 -22.19 7.43
CA TRP A 42 14.16 -22.73 7.83
C TRP A 42 14.83 -22.03 9.03
N SER A 43 14.18 -21.05 9.66
CA SER A 43 14.69 -20.43 10.89
C SER A 43 14.83 -21.46 12.01
N ARG A 44 15.84 -21.31 12.87
CA ARG A 44 16.16 -22.27 13.94
C ARG A 44 15.00 -22.45 14.93
N GLU A 45 14.21 -21.40 15.16
CA GLU A 45 13.07 -21.39 16.07
C GLU A 45 11.87 -22.21 15.55
N ASN A 46 11.88 -22.64 14.28
CA ASN A 46 10.88 -23.56 13.74
C ASN A 46 11.18 -25.03 14.05
N GLN A 47 12.19 -25.35 14.88
CA GLN A 47 12.44 -26.71 15.36
C GLN A 47 11.43 -27.11 16.44
N CYS A 48 10.87 -28.33 16.34
CA CYS A 48 9.88 -28.84 17.30
C CYS A 48 10.56 -29.06 18.67
N THR A 49 9.96 -28.59 19.76
CA THR A 49 10.59 -28.53 21.10
C THR A 49 10.35 -29.76 21.98
N GLU A 50 9.83 -30.88 21.43
CA GLU A 50 9.51 -32.07 22.23
C GLU A 50 10.51 -33.22 22.05
N LYS A 51 11.40 -33.37 23.03
CA LYS A 51 12.34 -34.48 23.33
C LYS A 51 13.51 -34.75 22.34
N PRO A 52 14.78 -34.69 22.80
CA PRO A 52 15.97 -34.63 21.94
C PRO A 52 16.29 -35.83 21.04
N ALA A 53 15.71 -37.02 21.25
CA ALA A 53 16.23 -38.25 20.62
C ALA A 53 15.65 -38.60 19.24
N GLN A 54 14.59 -37.94 18.75
CA GLN A 54 13.93 -38.29 17.46
C GLN A 54 13.44 -37.09 16.64
N LEU A 55 13.90 -35.88 16.93
CA LEU A 55 13.41 -34.67 16.27
C LEU A 55 14.09 -34.43 14.91
N ARG A 56 13.39 -34.71 13.81
CA ARG A 56 13.60 -33.97 12.55
C ARG A 56 13.08 -32.55 12.75
N GLY A 57 13.83 -31.54 12.32
CA GLY A 57 13.32 -30.17 12.31
C GLY A 57 12.11 -30.07 11.37
N ASN A 58 11.19 -29.15 11.64
CA ASN A 58 10.05 -28.93 10.73
C ASN A 58 10.51 -28.67 9.28
N TRP A 59 11.65 -27.99 9.13
CA TRP A 59 12.29 -27.78 7.83
C TRP A 59 12.65 -29.08 7.12
N ASP A 60 13.24 -30.07 7.81
CA ASP A 60 13.59 -31.37 7.22
C ASP A 60 12.33 -32.12 6.75
N VAL A 61 11.21 -31.96 7.47
CA VAL A 61 9.92 -32.53 7.08
C VAL A 61 9.40 -31.86 5.81
N ILE A 62 9.45 -30.52 5.72
CA ILE A 62 9.08 -29.76 4.51
C ILE A 62 9.91 -30.25 3.32
N VAL A 63 11.23 -30.27 3.45
CA VAL A 63 12.15 -30.68 2.38
C VAL A 63 11.87 -32.11 1.96
N ALA A 64 11.66 -33.04 2.89
CA ALA A 64 11.32 -34.42 2.58
C ALA A 64 9.98 -34.54 1.82
N ILE A 65 8.95 -33.79 2.22
CA ILE A 65 7.65 -33.77 1.53
C ILE A 65 7.82 -33.25 0.10
N LEU A 66 8.50 -32.12 -0.09
CA LEU A 66 8.71 -31.50 -1.41
C LEU A 66 9.58 -32.36 -2.33
N SER A 67 10.61 -33.00 -1.78
CA SER A 67 11.56 -33.82 -2.55
C SER A 67 10.93 -35.14 -3.01
N ALA A 68 10.02 -35.70 -2.21
CA ALA A 68 9.27 -36.90 -2.56
C ALA A 68 8.05 -36.64 -3.46
N ASP A 69 7.67 -35.38 -3.67
CA ASP A 69 6.49 -35.02 -4.45
C ASP A 69 6.69 -35.24 -5.95
N THR A 70 5.76 -35.99 -6.55
CA THR A 70 5.70 -36.29 -7.99
C THR A 70 4.34 -35.89 -8.58
N SER A 71 3.70 -34.85 -8.02
CA SER A 71 2.39 -34.37 -8.47
C SER A 71 2.38 -34.03 -9.96
N LYS A 72 1.46 -34.67 -10.70
CA LYS A 72 1.22 -34.45 -12.14
C LYS A 72 -0.20 -33.99 -12.47
N ASN A 73 -1.04 -33.86 -11.44
CA ASN A 73 -2.44 -33.49 -11.55
C ASN A 73 -2.86 -32.77 -10.26
N MET A 74 -4.05 -32.18 -10.30
CA MET A 74 -4.56 -31.37 -9.19
C MET A 74 -4.87 -32.21 -7.94
N GLU A 75 -5.25 -33.48 -8.08
CA GLU A 75 -5.53 -34.35 -6.94
C GLU A 75 -4.27 -34.58 -6.09
N ASN A 76 -3.17 -35.01 -6.72
CA ASN A 76 -1.88 -35.19 -6.06
C ASN A 76 -1.36 -33.88 -5.48
N PHE A 77 -1.52 -32.79 -6.24
CA PHE A 77 -1.06 -31.47 -5.80
C PHE A 77 -1.86 -30.96 -4.59
N ARG A 78 -3.17 -31.21 -4.56
CA ARG A 78 -4.01 -30.89 -3.40
C ARG A 78 -3.59 -31.70 -2.18
N ASP A 79 -3.21 -32.97 -2.34
CA ASP A 79 -2.62 -33.77 -1.25
C ASP A 79 -1.30 -33.17 -0.76
N LEU A 80 -0.41 -32.76 -1.67
CA LEU A 80 0.83 -32.06 -1.33
C LEU A 80 0.56 -30.81 -0.48
N LEU A 81 -0.35 -29.94 -0.92
CA LEU A 81 -0.71 -28.71 -0.19
C LEU A 81 -1.24 -29.01 1.21
N LYS A 82 -2.06 -30.06 1.37
CA LYS A 82 -2.54 -30.51 2.68
C LYS A 82 -1.39 -31.01 3.55
N ARG A 83 -0.49 -31.85 3.02
CA ARG A 83 0.67 -32.36 3.77
C ARG A 83 1.60 -31.24 4.24
N LEU A 84 1.89 -30.27 3.37
CA LEU A 84 2.68 -29.09 3.71
C LEU A 84 1.95 -28.20 4.72
N TYR A 85 0.64 -28.03 4.64
CA TYR A 85 -0.07 -27.26 5.66
C TYR A 85 0.06 -27.87 7.08
N PHE A 86 0.37 -29.17 7.19
CA PHE A 86 0.44 -29.94 8.44
C PHE A 86 1.85 -30.32 8.93
N TYR A 87 2.95 -29.93 8.26
CA TYR A 87 4.30 -30.50 8.49
C TYR A 87 4.88 -30.38 9.93
N GLY A 88 4.18 -29.75 10.87
CA GLY A 88 4.58 -29.63 12.28
C GLY A 88 3.43 -29.66 13.30
N SER A 89 2.23 -30.11 12.93
CA SER A 89 1.08 -30.21 13.86
C SER A 89 0.80 -31.65 14.26
N SER A 90 0.95 -31.98 15.56
CA SER A 90 0.41 -33.21 16.15
C SER A 90 -1.08 -33.10 16.52
N ARG A 91 -1.63 -31.87 16.53
CA ARG A 91 -3.00 -31.61 16.95
C ARG A 91 -3.98 -31.87 15.81
N PHE A 92 -5.10 -32.52 16.14
CA PHE A 92 -6.30 -32.58 15.29
C PHE A 92 -6.73 -31.14 14.94
N ILE A 93 -6.45 -30.70 13.73
CA ILE A 93 -7.00 -29.46 13.19
C ILE A 93 -8.43 -29.78 12.73
N SER A 94 -9.40 -29.02 13.23
CA SER A 94 -10.83 -29.28 12.98
C SER A 94 -11.29 -29.01 11.54
N CYS A 95 -10.49 -28.33 10.72
CA CYS A 95 -10.84 -28.01 9.34
C CYS A 95 -9.60 -27.87 8.46
N LEU A 96 -9.37 -28.85 7.58
CA LEU A 96 -8.38 -28.75 6.50
C LEU A 96 -8.83 -27.68 5.49
N PRO A 97 -7.93 -26.80 5.01
CA PRO A 97 -8.24 -25.97 3.84
C PRO A 97 -8.61 -26.84 2.65
N CYS A 98 -9.71 -26.51 1.99
CA CYS A 98 -10.19 -27.30 0.87
C CYS A 98 -9.38 -27.05 -0.41
N PHE A 99 -8.71 -25.89 -0.53
CA PHE A 99 -8.01 -25.42 -1.74
C PHE A 99 -8.89 -25.41 -3.00
N GLY A 100 -10.22 -25.40 -2.84
CA GLY A 100 -11.17 -25.60 -3.94
C GLY A 100 -11.10 -24.53 -5.01
N THR A 101 -10.87 -23.27 -4.64
CA THR A 101 -10.75 -22.15 -5.59
C THR A 101 -9.48 -22.29 -6.43
N LEU A 102 -8.36 -22.74 -5.83
CA LEU A 102 -7.14 -23.03 -6.58
C LEU A 102 -7.34 -24.21 -7.55
N CYS A 103 -8.01 -25.28 -7.11
CA CYS A 103 -8.37 -26.40 -8.00
C CYS A 103 -9.18 -25.91 -9.21
N LEU A 104 -10.21 -25.08 -8.97
CA LEU A 104 -11.02 -24.50 -10.04
C LEU A 104 -10.17 -23.72 -11.05
N VAL A 105 -9.22 -22.92 -10.59
CA VAL A 105 -8.35 -22.14 -11.49
C VAL A 105 -7.48 -23.05 -12.34
N ILE A 106 -6.80 -24.03 -11.74
CA ILE A 106 -5.86 -24.91 -12.45
C ILE A 106 -6.60 -25.89 -13.37
N ASP A 107 -7.71 -26.49 -12.93
CA ASP A 107 -8.41 -27.52 -13.71
C ASP A 107 -9.39 -26.98 -14.74
N SER A 108 -10.01 -25.82 -14.48
CA SER A 108 -11.13 -25.32 -15.30
C SER A 108 -10.86 -23.98 -15.98
N ILE A 109 -9.91 -23.17 -15.49
CA ILE A 109 -9.64 -21.83 -16.07
C ILE A 109 -8.36 -21.82 -16.90
N MET A 110 -7.31 -22.51 -16.46
CA MET A 110 -6.10 -22.68 -17.27
C MET A 110 -6.39 -23.58 -18.47
N THR A 111 -5.81 -23.23 -19.62
CA THR A 111 -5.86 -24.08 -20.82
C THR A 111 -5.14 -25.41 -20.56
N PRO A 112 -5.45 -26.48 -21.32
CA PRO A 112 -4.76 -27.77 -21.17
C PRO A 112 -3.23 -27.67 -21.26
N SER A 113 -2.71 -26.80 -22.13
CA SER A 113 -1.28 -26.56 -22.29
C SER A 113 -0.66 -25.84 -21.09
N GLU A 114 -1.32 -24.79 -20.58
CA GLU A 114 -0.86 -24.09 -19.37
C GLU A 114 -0.88 -25.02 -18.15
N ARG A 115 -1.93 -25.84 -18.01
CA ARG A 115 -2.04 -26.81 -16.92
C ARG A 115 -0.92 -27.85 -16.98
N LEU A 116 -0.63 -28.36 -18.18
CA LEU A 116 0.49 -29.28 -18.38
C LEU A 116 1.83 -28.59 -18.00
N ALA A 117 2.09 -27.39 -18.53
CA ALA A 117 3.28 -26.62 -18.21
C ALA A 117 3.41 -26.31 -16.70
N PHE A 118 2.29 -26.05 -16.02
CA PHE A 118 2.29 -25.83 -14.58
C PHE A 118 2.87 -27.03 -13.82
N PHE A 119 2.39 -28.25 -14.08
CA PHE A 119 2.89 -29.44 -13.38
C PHE A 119 4.29 -29.88 -13.82
N HIS A 120 4.68 -29.61 -15.06
CA HIS A 120 5.97 -30.04 -15.61
C HIS A 120 7.10 -29.04 -15.43
N VAL A 121 6.79 -27.75 -15.30
CA VAL A 121 7.79 -26.66 -15.25
C VAL A 121 7.62 -25.82 -13.98
N THR A 122 6.46 -25.18 -13.82
CA THR A 122 6.26 -24.18 -12.77
C THR A 122 6.29 -24.78 -11.37
N LEU A 123 5.55 -25.86 -11.10
CA LEU A 123 5.51 -26.51 -9.80
C LEU A 123 6.88 -27.10 -9.41
N PRO A 124 7.61 -27.84 -10.26
CA PRO A 124 8.98 -28.25 -9.97
C PRO A 124 9.92 -27.08 -9.65
N TRP A 125 9.83 -25.98 -10.40
CA TRP A 125 10.60 -24.76 -10.14
C TRP A 125 10.26 -24.16 -8.77
N MET A 126 8.97 -24.06 -8.43
CA MET A 126 8.50 -23.57 -7.12
C MET A 126 9.03 -24.44 -5.96
N LYS A 127 8.92 -25.76 -6.08
CA LYS A 127 9.45 -26.68 -5.05
C LYS A 127 10.95 -26.47 -4.84
N ARG A 128 11.70 -26.30 -5.93
CA ARG A 128 13.14 -26.02 -5.88
C ARG A 128 13.44 -24.68 -5.22
N ARG A 129 12.69 -23.62 -5.52
CA ARG A 129 12.82 -22.31 -4.84
C ARG A 129 12.68 -22.43 -3.33
N VAL A 130 11.71 -23.20 -2.84
CA VAL A 130 11.59 -23.45 -1.41
C VAL A 130 12.82 -24.17 -0.88
N ILE A 131 13.20 -25.31 -1.48
CA ILE A 131 14.33 -26.14 -1.02
C ILE A 131 15.64 -25.35 -0.97
N ASP A 132 15.89 -24.50 -1.96
CA ASP A 132 17.08 -23.65 -2.04
C ASP A 132 17.01 -22.45 -1.05
N GLY A 133 15.91 -22.27 -0.33
CA GLY A 133 15.65 -21.12 0.55
C GLY A 133 16.77 -20.75 1.52
N PRO A 134 17.36 -21.69 2.28
CA PRO A 134 18.51 -21.41 3.15
C PRO A 134 19.76 -20.95 2.41
N VAL A 135 19.92 -21.33 1.14
CA VAL A 135 21.05 -20.91 0.30
C VAL A 135 20.79 -19.53 -0.30
N VAL A 136 19.57 -19.28 -0.75
CA VAL A 136 19.14 -18.01 -1.36
C VAL A 136 19.05 -16.90 -0.31
N LEU A 137 18.52 -17.19 0.87
CA LEU A 137 18.36 -16.25 1.96
C LEU A 137 18.98 -16.84 3.25
N PRO A 138 20.32 -16.82 3.37
CA PRO A 138 21.05 -17.42 4.51
C PRO A 138 21.01 -16.56 5.78
N ARG A 139 20.43 -15.35 5.70
CA ARG A 139 20.39 -14.36 6.78
C ARG A 139 19.01 -14.30 7.42
N ASP A 140 18.98 -13.84 8.66
CA ASP A 140 17.73 -13.52 9.34
C ASP A 140 17.09 -12.27 8.70
N LEU A 141 15.78 -12.33 8.52
CA LEU A 141 15.01 -11.23 7.94
C LEU A 141 14.38 -10.41 9.07
N ARG A 142 14.78 -9.16 9.23
CA ARG A 142 14.22 -8.28 10.27
C ARG A 142 12.92 -7.62 9.81
N ALA A 143 11.93 -7.53 10.70
CA ALA A 143 10.67 -6.85 10.46
C ALA A 143 10.86 -5.32 10.35
N LEU A 144 10.03 -4.67 9.53
CA LEU A 144 9.85 -3.23 9.51
C LEU A 144 8.94 -2.85 10.67
N SER A 145 9.55 -2.52 11.82
CA SER A 145 8.86 -2.31 13.09
C SER A 145 8.29 -0.90 13.24
N GLN A 146 7.22 -0.74 14.02
CA GLN A 146 6.66 0.57 14.36
C GLN A 146 7.67 1.47 15.10
N GLY A 147 7.65 2.77 14.77
CA GLY A 147 8.47 3.82 15.37
C GLY A 147 9.87 3.93 14.78
N GLU A 148 10.20 3.15 13.76
CA GLU A 148 11.52 3.12 13.14
C GLU A 148 11.43 3.35 11.63
N SER A 149 12.24 4.28 11.10
CA SER A 149 12.51 4.35 9.66
C SER A 149 13.54 3.27 9.30
N ARG A 150 13.17 2.34 8.43
CA ARG A 150 14.00 1.20 8.07
C ARG A 150 13.78 0.78 6.62
N ARG A 151 14.89 0.48 5.96
CA ARG A 151 14.95 -0.10 4.63
C ARG A 151 15.23 -1.60 4.68
N LEU A 152 14.56 -2.34 3.83
CA LEU A 152 14.81 -3.75 3.51
C LEU A 152 14.96 -3.87 1.99
N ILE A 153 16.04 -4.52 1.54
CA ILE A 153 16.25 -4.83 0.12
C ILE A 153 16.25 -6.34 -0.05
N LEU A 154 15.50 -6.81 -1.06
CA LEU A 154 15.41 -8.22 -1.43
C LEU A 154 15.75 -8.38 -2.92
N THR A 155 16.58 -9.36 -3.27
CA THR A 155 16.76 -9.72 -4.69
C THR A 155 15.47 -10.34 -5.23
N HIS A 156 15.29 -10.35 -6.55
CA HIS A 156 14.15 -11.03 -7.18
C HIS A 156 14.12 -12.52 -6.83
N GLU A 157 15.28 -13.17 -6.70
CA GLU A 157 15.37 -14.59 -6.31
C GLU A 157 14.91 -14.82 -4.85
N GLU A 158 15.29 -13.93 -3.93
CA GLU A 158 14.81 -13.95 -2.55
C GLU A 158 13.29 -13.70 -2.48
N ALA A 159 12.81 -12.73 -3.24
CA ALA A 159 11.40 -12.40 -3.32
C ALA A 159 10.54 -13.58 -3.82
N ALA A 160 10.95 -14.18 -4.93
CA ALA A 160 10.30 -15.35 -5.51
C ALA A 160 10.30 -16.55 -4.54
N THR A 161 11.40 -16.74 -3.82
CA THR A 161 11.55 -17.79 -2.79
C THR A 161 10.57 -17.59 -1.64
N LEU A 162 10.49 -16.38 -1.08
CA LEU A 162 9.57 -16.04 0.01
C LEU A 162 8.10 -16.13 -0.43
N LEU A 163 7.77 -15.68 -1.65
CA LEU A 163 6.42 -15.81 -2.21
C LEU A 163 6.01 -17.27 -2.40
N THR A 164 6.95 -18.11 -2.85
CA THR A 164 6.69 -19.53 -3.00
C THR A 164 6.46 -20.20 -1.63
N CYS A 165 7.18 -19.78 -0.59
CA CYS A 165 6.91 -20.20 0.78
C CYS A 165 5.49 -19.80 1.24
N GLY A 166 5.04 -18.59 0.90
CA GLY A 166 3.68 -18.12 1.17
C GLY A 166 2.61 -18.92 0.42
N PHE A 167 2.88 -19.24 -0.84
CA PHE A 167 2.04 -20.11 -1.68
C PHE A 167 1.82 -21.48 -1.04
N PHE A 168 2.90 -22.15 -0.62
CA PHE A 168 2.82 -23.43 0.07
C PHE A 168 2.38 -23.31 1.55
N SER A 169 2.09 -22.10 2.01
CA SER A 169 1.65 -21.80 3.38
C SER A 169 2.66 -22.27 4.46
N LEU A 170 3.95 -22.02 4.23
CA LEU A 170 5.04 -22.48 5.08
C LEU A 170 5.38 -21.54 6.23
N PHE A 171 4.77 -20.35 6.32
CA PHE A 171 5.02 -19.44 7.44
C PHE A 171 4.18 -19.82 8.67
N PRO A 172 4.60 -19.44 9.89
CA PRO A 172 3.75 -19.55 11.08
C PRO A 172 2.38 -18.85 10.94
N GLY A 173 1.46 -19.14 11.87
CA GLY A 173 0.12 -18.52 11.86
C GLY A 173 -0.89 -19.14 10.88
N ARG A 174 -0.63 -20.34 10.34
CA ARG A 174 -1.52 -21.06 9.39
C ARG A 174 -2.98 -21.18 9.84
N CYS A 175 -3.23 -21.42 11.13
CA CYS A 175 -4.56 -21.70 11.67
C CYS A 175 -5.27 -20.42 12.15
N SER A 176 -6.19 -19.89 11.34
CA SER A 176 -7.02 -18.73 11.70
C SER A 176 -7.94 -18.98 12.92
N ASN A 177 -8.27 -20.25 13.20
CA ASN A 177 -9.27 -20.64 14.22
C ASN A 177 -8.73 -20.87 15.64
N SER A 178 -7.47 -20.57 15.94
CA SER A 178 -7.05 -20.57 17.34
C SER A 178 -7.68 -19.39 18.08
N ARG A 179 -8.74 -19.64 18.87
CA ARG A 179 -9.30 -18.69 19.85
C ARG A 179 -8.27 -18.23 20.90
N SER A 180 -7.09 -18.83 20.92
CA SER A 180 -5.92 -18.39 21.68
C SER A 180 -5.06 -17.46 20.83
N LYS A 181 -5.56 -16.26 20.50
CA LYS A 181 -4.65 -15.14 20.22
C LYS A 181 -4.15 -14.65 21.57
N SER A 182 -2.95 -15.08 21.97
CA SER A 182 -2.22 -14.31 22.98
C SER A 182 -2.06 -12.90 22.42
N LYS A 183 -2.46 -11.89 23.19
CA LYS A 183 -2.44 -10.47 22.77
C LYS A 183 -1.05 -9.95 22.39
N SER A 184 0.03 -10.73 22.59
CA SER A 184 1.40 -10.22 22.60
C SER A 184 2.34 -10.69 21.48
N SER A 185 2.05 -11.71 20.65
CA SER A 185 3.14 -12.29 19.81
C SER A 185 3.02 -12.27 18.28
N GLU A 186 1.92 -11.85 17.64
CA GLU A 186 1.84 -11.77 16.17
C GLU A 186 1.04 -10.52 15.74
N THR A 187 1.73 -9.39 15.60
CA THR A 187 1.13 -8.13 15.10
C THR A 187 1.07 -8.11 13.57
N THR A 188 1.77 -9.02 12.90
CA THR A 188 1.71 -9.24 11.45
C THR A 188 0.65 -10.28 11.12
N SER A 189 -0.11 -10.05 10.05
CA SER A 189 -1.08 -11.00 9.51
C SER A 189 -0.37 -12.27 9.03
N SER A 190 -1.06 -13.41 9.03
CA SER A 190 -0.49 -14.64 8.48
C SER A 190 -0.19 -14.49 6.97
N PHE A 191 1.05 -14.73 6.57
CA PHE A 191 1.49 -14.68 5.18
C PHE A 191 1.36 -16.04 4.47
N ASN A 192 0.21 -16.70 4.64
CA ASN A 192 -0.06 -18.02 4.08
C ASN A 192 -1.26 -17.94 3.13
N PHE A 193 -1.15 -18.55 1.95
CA PHE A 193 -2.14 -18.36 0.88
C PHE A 193 -3.30 -19.37 0.94
N ALA A 194 -3.31 -20.27 1.93
CA ALA A 194 -4.36 -21.28 2.10
C ALA A 194 -5.77 -20.70 2.16
N ASP A 195 -5.97 -19.54 2.80
CA ASP A 195 -7.25 -18.84 2.86
C ASP A 195 -7.65 -18.33 1.47
N LEU A 196 -6.74 -17.65 0.75
CA LEU A 196 -6.96 -17.19 -0.64
C LEU A 196 -7.41 -18.36 -1.54
N PHE A 197 -6.77 -19.53 -1.39
CA PHE A 197 -7.03 -20.71 -2.21
C PHE A 197 -8.30 -21.48 -1.83
N SER A 198 -8.84 -21.25 -0.64
CA SER A 198 -10.01 -21.98 -0.13
C SER A 198 -11.29 -21.14 -0.10
N LEU A 199 -11.17 -19.81 -0.02
CA LEU A 199 -12.31 -18.92 0.06
C LEU A 199 -12.99 -18.74 -1.31
N ALA A 200 -14.29 -18.96 -1.33
CA ALA A 200 -15.19 -18.73 -2.45
C ALA A 200 -16.50 -18.07 -1.97
N PRO A 201 -16.48 -16.81 -1.48
CA PRO A 201 -17.68 -16.17 -0.99
C PRO A 201 -18.71 -16.01 -2.12
N PRO A 202 -20.02 -16.18 -1.85
CA PRO A 202 -21.08 -15.91 -2.82
C PRO A 202 -20.93 -14.50 -3.42
N GLY A 203 -21.09 -14.38 -4.75
CA GLY A 203 -20.92 -13.10 -5.46
C GLY A 203 -19.48 -12.59 -5.59
N ARG A 204 -18.47 -13.34 -5.09
CA ARG A 204 -17.04 -12.97 -5.19
C ARG A 204 -16.16 -14.04 -5.85
N ILE A 205 -16.74 -15.16 -6.28
CA ILE A 205 -16.00 -16.27 -6.88
C ILE A 205 -15.15 -15.82 -8.08
N GLU A 206 -15.70 -14.98 -8.95
CA GLU A 206 -14.99 -14.51 -10.14
C GLU A 206 -13.74 -13.68 -9.77
N SER A 207 -13.91 -12.68 -8.88
CA SER A 207 -12.78 -11.92 -8.35
C SER A 207 -11.74 -12.81 -7.64
N GLN A 208 -12.17 -13.83 -6.89
CA GLN A 208 -11.27 -14.76 -6.21
C GLN A 208 -10.47 -15.61 -7.20
N VAL A 209 -11.12 -16.16 -8.22
CA VAL A 209 -10.48 -16.91 -9.31
C VAL A 209 -9.48 -16.02 -10.05
N ALA A 210 -9.85 -14.78 -10.36
CA ALA A 210 -8.99 -13.82 -11.03
C ALA A 210 -7.73 -13.51 -10.21
N LYS A 211 -7.85 -13.27 -8.91
CA LYS A 211 -6.68 -13.05 -8.02
C LYS A 211 -5.72 -14.24 -8.03
N ILE A 212 -6.24 -15.46 -7.91
CA ILE A 212 -5.40 -16.68 -7.98
C ILE A 212 -4.76 -16.81 -9.36
N ARG A 213 -5.47 -16.50 -10.44
CA ARG A 213 -4.93 -16.54 -11.81
C ARG A 213 -3.80 -15.52 -12.01
N CYS A 214 -3.91 -14.30 -11.46
CA CYS A 214 -2.84 -13.30 -11.46
C CYS A 214 -1.61 -13.81 -10.67
N LEU A 215 -1.84 -14.38 -9.49
CA LEU A 215 -0.76 -14.91 -8.66
C LEU A 215 -0.04 -16.09 -9.33
N LEU A 216 -0.78 -17.03 -9.92
CA LEU A 216 -0.19 -18.13 -10.70
C LEU A 216 0.61 -17.61 -11.89
N GLN A 217 0.14 -16.54 -12.54
CA GLN A 217 0.84 -15.92 -13.67
C GLN A 217 2.25 -15.46 -13.29
N TYR A 218 2.46 -14.93 -12.07
CA TYR A 218 3.79 -14.58 -11.57
C TYR A 218 4.72 -15.79 -11.51
N PHE A 219 4.28 -16.89 -10.88
CA PHE A 219 5.09 -18.11 -10.79
C PHE A 219 5.35 -18.73 -12.16
N ILE A 220 4.36 -18.72 -13.06
CA ILE A 220 4.52 -19.17 -14.45
C ILE A 220 5.56 -18.33 -15.17
N TYR A 221 5.51 -17.00 -15.05
CA TYR A 221 6.49 -16.12 -15.67
C TYR A 221 7.91 -16.43 -15.15
N CYS A 222 8.10 -16.42 -13.82
CA CYS A 222 9.40 -16.64 -13.20
C CYS A 222 9.97 -18.05 -13.48
N SER A 223 9.13 -19.06 -13.71
CA SER A 223 9.62 -20.41 -14.04
C SER A 223 10.08 -20.57 -15.49
N HIS A 224 9.68 -19.66 -16.39
CA HIS A 224 10.01 -19.72 -17.82
C HIS A 224 11.05 -18.67 -18.24
N HIS A 225 11.28 -17.66 -17.40
CA HIS A 225 12.18 -16.56 -17.70
C HIS A 225 13.27 -16.48 -16.63
N ALA A 226 14.51 -16.64 -17.05
CA ALA A 226 15.67 -16.22 -16.27
C ALA A 226 16.06 -14.85 -16.80
N ASP A 227 15.90 -13.81 -15.99
CA ASP A 227 16.32 -12.47 -16.38
C ASP A 227 17.85 -12.46 -16.58
N ALA A 228 18.32 -11.87 -17.67
CA ALA A 228 19.76 -11.69 -17.93
C ALA A 228 20.41 -10.68 -16.97
N VAL A 229 19.59 -9.82 -16.35
CA VAL A 229 20.00 -8.80 -15.41
C VAL A 229 19.31 -9.08 -14.09
N GLU A 230 20.08 -9.17 -13.02
CA GLU A 230 19.53 -9.37 -11.69
C GLU A 230 18.80 -8.11 -11.21
N THR A 231 17.58 -8.29 -10.69
CA THR A 231 16.77 -7.19 -10.16
C THR A 231 16.53 -7.36 -8.67
N CYS A 232 16.22 -6.26 -7.98
CA CYS A 232 15.84 -6.26 -6.57
C CYS A 232 14.58 -5.42 -6.29
N LEU A 233 14.15 -5.44 -5.03
CA LEU A 233 13.04 -4.69 -4.46
C LEU A 233 13.56 -3.90 -3.27
N GLU A 234 13.07 -2.67 -3.10
CA GLU A 234 13.32 -1.87 -1.90
C GLU A 234 11.99 -1.64 -1.17
N PHE A 235 11.93 -2.05 0.09
CA PHE A 235 10.85 -1.73 1.01
C PHE A 235 11.38 -0.77 2.07
N TYR A 236 10.85 0.45 2.10
CA TYR A 236 11.30 1.49 3.00
C TYR A 236 10.14 1.98 3.87
N ARG A 237 10.09 1.52 5.14
CA ARG A 237 9.20 2.10 6.15
C ARG A 237 9.78 3.42 6.62
N VAL A 238 9.01 4.49 6.57
CA VAL A 238 9.44 5.81 7.04
C VAL A 238 8.53 6.26 8.17
N SER A 239 9.14 6.62 9.31
CA SER A 239 8.47 7.19 10.47
C SER A 239 8.83 8.67 10.58
N PHE A 240 7.84 9.54 10.32
CA PHE A 240 8.02 10.98 10.41
C PHE A 240 7.89 11.44 11.86
N LEU A 241 8.99 11.95 12.42
CA LEU A 241 9.03 12.42 13.81
C LEU A 241 8.56 13.87 13.98
N SER A 242 8.68 14.67 12.92
CA SER A 242 8.31 16.08 12.92
C SER A 242 7.56 16.43 11.63
N PHE A 243 6.53 17.26 11.79
CA PHE A 243 5.70 17.74 10.70
C PHE A 243 5.78 19.27 10.65
N PRO A 244 5.75 19.88 9.45
CA PRO A 244 5.63 21.33 9.34
C PRO A 244 4.31 21.81 9.94
N ASP A 245 4.33 23.04 10.45
CA ASP A 245 3.10 23.75 10.82
C ASP A 245 2.40 24.24 9.55
N LEU A 246 1.57 23.38 8.96
CA LEU A 246 0.90 23.62 7.68
C LEU A 246 0.14 24.94 7.66
N GLY A 247 -0.49 25.36 8.78
CA GLY A 247 -1.24 26.61 8.86
C GLY A 247 -0.37 27.87 8.81
N LYS A 248 0.96 27.74 8.95
CA LYS A 248 1.92 28.84 8.83
C LYS A 248 2.80 28.72 7.58
N SER A 249 2.54 27.74 6.72
CA SER A 249 3.36 27.52 5.54
C SER A 249 3.18 28.64 4.52
N LEU A 250 4.30 29.19 4.05
CA LEU A 250 4.35 30.15 2.94
C LEU A 250 4.70 29.48 1.60
N ASN A 251 4.70 28.14 1.54
CA ASN A 251 4.94 27.44 0.28
C ASN A 251 3.76 27.69 -0.68
N PRO A 252 4.02 27.96 -1.97
CA PRO A 252 2.96 28.10 -2.96
C PRO A 252 2.28 26.76 -3.23
N MET A 253 0.98 26.80 -3.53
CA MET A 253 0.24 25.62 -3.99
C MET A 253 0.81 25.13 -5.33
N GLN A 254 1.21 23.86 -5.40
CA GLN A 254 1.82 23.25 -6.58
C GLN A 254 0.78 22.98 -7.68
N SER A 255 1.25 22.69 -8.89
CA SER A 255 0.37 22.33 -10.00
C SER A 255 -0.38 21.01 -9.73
N VAL A 256 -1.60 20.94 -10.25
CA VAL A 256 -2.44 19.73 -10.22
C VAL A 256 -2.91 19.42 -11.62
N THR A 257 -2.69 18.19 -12.05
CA THR A 257 -3.30 17.63 -13.26
C THR A 257 -4.42 16.69 -12.84
N MET A 258 -5.67 17.13 -13.00
CA MET A 258 -6.85 16.29 -12.80
C MET A 258 -7.07 15.42 -14.04
N LEU A 259 -7.12 14.10 -13.86
CA LEU A 259 -7.41 13.12 -14.89
C LEU A 259 -8.80 12.53 -14.65
N GLU A 260 -9.74 12.78 -15.57
CA GLU A 260 -11.06 12.15 -15.53
C GLU A 260 -10.96 10.65 -15.85
N GLU A 261 -10.15 10.32 -16.85
CA GLU A 261 -9.81 8.97 -17.25
C GLU A 261 -8.34 8.68 -16.97
N GLY A 262 -8.04 7.43 -16.62
CA GLY A 262 -6.69 6.98 -16.28
C GLY A 262 -6.59 6.47 -14.86
N LEU A 263 -5.64 5.57 -14.65
CA LEU A 263 -5.37 4.97 -13.35
C LEU A 263 -4.10 5.57 -12.75
N ILE A 264 -3.98 5.50 -11.42
CA ILE A 264 -2.75 5.89 -10.72
C ILE A 264 -1.56 5.09 -11.27
N GLU A 265 -1.80 3.81 -11.53
CA GLU A 265 -0.83 2.83 -12.03
C GLU A 265 -0.31 3.15 -13.44
N ASP A 266 -1.06 3.92 -14.25
CA ASP A 266 -0.65 4.35 -15.60
C ASP A 266 0.46 5.41 -15.58
N ASN A 267 0.71 6.03 -14.42
CA ASN A 267 1.69 7.10 -14.25
C ASN A 267 3.07 6.52 -13.91
N TYR A 268 3.63 5.77 -14.86
CA TYR A 268 4.99 5.23 -14.74
C TYR A 268 6.03 6.34 -14.50
N GLY A 269 7.05 6.05 -13.68
CA GLY A 269 8.09 7.01 -13.28
C GLY A 269 7.66 8.05 -12.22
N SER A 270 6.37 8.13 -11.91
CA SER A 270 5.84 8.95 -10.80
C SER A 270 5.78 8.14 -9.51
N LEU A 271 5.63 8.81 -8.36
CA LEU A 271 5.27 8.11 -7.12
C LEU A 271 3.79 7.71 -7.18
N GLN A 272 3.49 6.42 -7.15
CA GLN A 272 2.13 5.91 -7.23
C GLN A 272 1.56 5.66 -5.84
N VAL A 273 0.43 6.29 -5.49
CA VAL A 273 -0.20 6.09 -4.18
C VAL A 273 -1.01 4.80 -4.16
N ASP A 274 -0.72 3.96 -3.19
CA ASP A 274 -1.55 2.82 -2.80
C ASP A 274 -2.45 3.24 -1.63
N PHE A 275 -3.77 3.18 -1.86
CA PHE A 275 -4.80 3.50 -0.87
C PHE A 275 -4.94 2.35 0.13
N ALA A 276 -3.88 2.19 0.90
CA ALA A 276 -3.64 1.02 1.71
C ALA A 276 -4.53 0.96 2.95
N ASN A 277 -4.65 -0.24 3.50
CA ASN A 277 -4.99 -0.41 4.90
C ASN A 277 -3.76 -0.13 5.78
N LYS A 278 -3.96 0.23 7.05
CA LYS A 278 -2.83 0.31 8.01
C LYS A 278 -2.11 -1.03 8.17
N TYR A 279 -2.80 -2.15 7.94
CA TYR A 279 -2.20 -3.46 7.72
C TYR A 279 -1.92 -3.60 6.22
N VAL A 280 -0.71 -3.28 5.77
CA VAL A 280 -0.34 -3.28 4.35
C VAL A 280 -0.71 -4.62 3.69
N GLY A 281 -1.33 -4.52 2.51
CA GLY A 281 -1.94 -5.60 1.75
C GLY A 281 -3.39 -5.90 2.13
N GLY A 282 -3.93 -5.27 3.17
CA GLY A 282 -5.34 -5.31 3.54
C GLY A 282 -5.92 -6.73 3.58
N GLY A 283 -6.86 -6.99 2.68
CA GLY A 283 -7.54 -8.28 2.53
C GLY A 283 -7.02 -9.16 1.39
N VAL A 284 -5.83 -8.90 0.84
CA VAL A 284 -5.36 -9.50 -0.43
C VAL A 284 -5.31 -11.03 -0.41
N LEU A 285 -4.81 -11.61 0.68
CA LEU A 285 -4.76 -13.07 0.89
C LEU A 285 -6.08 -13.67 1.38
N ARG A 286 -7.16 -12.88 1.39
CA ARG A 286 -8.52 -13.29 1.74
C ARG A 286 -9.49 -12.79 0.66
N THR A 287 -10.51 -12.01 1.02
CA THR A 287 -11.60 -11.59 0.13
C THR A 287 -11.46 -10.16 -0.41
N GLY A 288 -10.47 -9.39 0.08
CA GLY A 288 -10.18 -8.04 -0.41
C GLY A 288 -9.86 -8.06 -1.90
N CYS A 289 -10.37 -7.08 -2.63
CA CYS A 289 -10.19 -6.94 -4.08
C CYS A 289 -10.52 -5.51 -4.55
N VAL A 290 -10.12 -4.50 -3.77
CA VAL A 290 -10.16 -3.09 -4.16
C VAL A 290 -8.78 -2.66 -4.66
N GLN A 291 -8.49 -1.36 -4.75
CA GLN A 291 -7.29 -0.84 -5.41
C GLN A 291 -5.98 -1.45 -4.85
N GLU A 292 -5.78 -1.44 -3.53
CA GLU A 292 -4.61 -2.07 -2.87
C GLU A 292 -4.45 -3.55 -3.26
N GLU A 293 -5.49 -4.35 -3.08
CA GLU A 293 -5.39 -5.79 -3.36
C GLU A 293 -5.23 -6.09 -4.85
N ILE A 294 -5.86 -5.30 -5.72
CA ILE A 294 -5.68 -5.40 -7.18
C ILE A 294 -4.22 -5.11 -7.51
N ARG A 295 -3.67 -4.00 -7.01
CA ARG A 295 -2.27 -3.62 -7.23
C ARG A 295 -1.31 -4.74 -6.81
N PHE A 296 -1.56 -5.38 -5.68
CA PHE A 296 -0.75 -6.47 -5.16
C PHE A 296 -0.91 -7.78 -5.95
N MET A 297 -2.01 -7.98 -6.68
CA MET A 297 -2.15 -9.11 -7.61
C MET A 297 -1.50 -8.84 -8.96
N MET A 298 -1.46 -7.59 -9.41
CA MET A 298 -0.77 -7.20 -10.64
C MET A 298 0.74 -7.23 -10.47
N CYS A 299 1.21 -6.85 -9.28
CA CYS A 299 2.61 -6.89 -8.87
C CYS A 299 2.81 -7.76 -7.62
N PRO A 300 2.79 -9.11 -7.72
CA PRO A 300 2.81 -10.02 -6.57
C PRO A 300 4.00 -9.87 -5.62
N GLU A 301 5.10 -9.28 -6.06
CA GLU A 301 6.23 -8.93 -5.20
C GLU A 301 5.86 -7.99 -4.05
N LEU A 302 4.86 -7.13 -4.24
CA LEU A 302 4.33 -6.25 -3.19
C LEU A 302 3.74 -7.03 -2.00
N LEU A 303 3.24 -8.26 -2.22
CA LEU A 303 2.70 -9.11 -1.15
C LEU A 303 3.71 -9.31 -0.02
N LEU A 304 5.02 -9.31 -0.30
CA LEU A 304 6.04 -9.49 0.72
C LEU A 304 5.98 -8.42 1.81
N SER A 305 5.46 -7.22 1.53
CA SER A 305 5.21 -6.22 2.56
C SER A 305 4.30 -6.72 3.68
N CYS A 306 3.35 -7.63 3.40
CA CYS A 306 2.48 -8.26 4.38
C CYS A 306 3.25 -9.16 5.37
N LEU A 307 4.38 -9.72 4.95
CA LEU A 307 5.18 -10.65 5.74
C LEU A 307 5.97 -9.93 6.83
N PHE A 308 6.56 -8.78 6.51
CA PHE A 308 7.53 -8.11 7.38
C PHE A 308 7.12 -6.72 7.88
N THR A 309 6.00 -6.15 7.43
CA THR A 309 5.61 -4.80 7.86
C THR A 309 4.60 -4.86 9.00
N GLU A 310 4.97 -4.29 10.15
CA GLU A 310 4.01 -4.06 11.23
C GLU A 310 2.98 -2.98 10.84
N PRO A 311 1.80 -2.91 11.47
CA PRO A 311 0.77 -1.95 11.09
C PRO A 311 1.31 -0.51 11.09
N LEU A 312 0.95 0.29 10.11
CA LEU A 312 1.37 1.68 10.00
C LEU A 312 0.72 2.52 11.12
N LEU A 313 1.52 3.32 11.82
CA LEU A 313 1.04 4.37 12.72
C LEU A 313 0.67 5.63 11.92
N ASP A 314 0.01 6.60 12.55
CA ASP A 314 -0.45 7.83 11.91
C ASP A 314 0.66 8.66 11.25
N ASN A 315 1.90 8.51 11.71
CA ASN A 315 3.06 9.22 11.18
C ASN A 315 3.95 8.34 10.28
N GLU A 316 3.46 7.18 9.83
CA GLU A 316 4.26 6.20 9.10
C GLU A 316 3.68 5.84 7.73
N VAL A 317 4.58 5.54 6.81
CA VAL A 317 4.26 5.09 5.45
C VAL A 317 5.25 4.00 5.02
N LEU A 318 4.92 3.26 3.96
CA LEU A 318 5.81 2.27 3.36
C LEU A 318 5.99 2.56 1.87
N PHE A 319 7.22 2.82 1.45
CA PHE A 319 7.61 2.85 0.04
C PHE A 319 8.00 1.45 -0.42
N MET A 320 7.55 1.07 -1.61
CA MET A 320 7.78 -0.24 -2.23
C MET A 320 8.22 -0.03 -3.67
N SER A 321 9.52 -0.16 -3.90
CA SER A 321 10.17 0.13 -5.18
C SER A 321 10.65 -1.15 -5.86
N GLY A 322 10.62 -1.17 -7.19
CA GLY A 322 11.19 -2.25 -8.00
C GLY A 322 10.22 -3.36 -8.40
N ALA A 323 8.99 -3.36 -7.87
CA ALA A 323 8.03 -4.44 -8.11
C ALA A 323 7.59 -4.48 -9.58
N GLY A 324 7.72 -5.65 -10.20
CA GLY A 324 7.30 -5.91 -11.58
C GLY A 324 5.80 -6.15 -11.71
N GLN A 325 5.22 -5.77 -12.85
CA GLN A 325 3.85 -6.15 -13.22
C GLN A 325 3.87 -7.44 -14.05
N TYR A 326 3.09 -8.44 -13.63
CA TYR A 326 3.08 -9.78 -14.25
C TYR A 326 1.75 -10.17 -14.88
N SER A 327 0.71 -9.37 -14.64
CA SER A 327 -0.63 -9.61 -15.15
C SER A 327 -1.20 -8.34 -15.78
N VAL A 328 -2.22 -8.51 -16.62
CA VAL A 328 -3.15 -7.47 -17.04
C VAL A 328 -4.52 -7.86 -16.52
N SER A 329 -5.26 -6.90 -15.96
CA SER A 329 -6.57 -7.12 -15.35
C SER A 329 -7.54 -6.00 -15.69
N VAL A 330 -8.82 -6.23 -15.40
CA VAL A 330 -9.87 -5.22 -15.47
C VAL A 330 -10.83 -5.37 -14.31
N GLY A 331 -11.63 -4.33 -14.07
CA GLY A 331 -12.70 -4.36 -13.09
C GLY A 331 -12.25 -4.10 -11.66
N TYR A 332 -13.22 -4.07 -10.76
CA TYR A 332 -13.04 -3.67 -9.38
C TYR A 332 -13.95 -4.49 -8.47
N ALA A 333 -13.54 -4.73 -7.22
CA ALA A 333 -14.31 -5.49 -6.24
C ALA A 333 -14.75 -6.87 -6.77
N SER A 334 -16.06 -7.14 -6.85
CA SER A 334 -16.59 -8.42 -7.35
C SER A 334 -16.37 -8.63 -8.85
N GLY A 335 -16.22 -7.55 -9.61
CA GLY A 335 -16.04 -7.57 -11.06
C GLY A 335 -14.59 -7.65 -11.53
N PHE A 336 -13.63 -7.81 -10.61
CA PHE A 336 -12.22 -7.97 -10.95
C PHE A 336 -11.98 -9.24 -11.77
N ARG A 337 -11.24 -9.11 -12.88
CA ARG A 337 -10.96 -10.18 -13.83
C ARG A 337 -9.52 -10.13 -14.31
N PHE A 338 -8.91 -11.30 -14.44
CA PHE A 338 -7.64 -11.49 -15.13
C PHE A 338 -7.87 -11.47 -16.65
N ILE A 339 -7.02 -10.76 -17.39
CA ILE A 339 -7.06 -10.69 -18.86
C ILE A 339 -5.97 -11.57 -19.47
N CYS A 340 -4.70 -11.27 -19.16
CA CYS A 340 -3.56 -12.02 -19.68
C CYS A 340 -2.29 -11.80 -18.82
N GLY A 341 -1.23 -12.55 -19.13
CA GLY A 341 0.08 -12.32 -18.55
C GLY A 341 0.73 -11.05 -19.10
N HIS A 342 1.63 -10.47 -18.30
CA HIS A 342 2.41 -9.29 -18.64
C HIS A 342 3.88 -9.53 -18.32
N SER A 343 4.77 -8.89 -19.08
CA SER A 343 6.20 -8.92 -18.77
C SER A 343 6.57 -7.70 -17.92
N PRO A 344 7.30 -7.89 -16.80
CA PRO A 344 7.74 -6.80 -15.93
C PRO A 344 8.81 -5.90 -16.58
N HIS A 345 9.22 -6.20 -17.82
CA HIS A 345 10.13 -5.37 -18.62
C HIS A 345 9.41 -4.23 -19.35
N PHE A 346 8.07 -4.24 -19.38
CA PHE A 346 7.27 -3.22 -20.04
C PHE A 346 6.32 -2.54 -19.05
N ALA A 347 6.23 -1.22 -19.12
CA ALA A 347 5.16 -0.45 -18.47
C ALA A 347 4.15 -0.03 -19.53
N LYS A 348 2.86 -0.09 -19.19
CA LYS A 348 1.79 0.46 -20.02
C LYS A 348 1.60 1.93 -19.68
N LEU A 349 1.65 2.78 -20.70
CA LEU A 349 1.34 4.19 -20.59
C LEU A 349 -0.04 4.47 -21.19
N GLY A 350 -0.88 5.18 -20.42
CA GLY A 350 -2.18 5.66 -20.87
C GLY A 350 -3.15 4.53 -21.22
N ALA A 351 -3.37 3.58 -20.32
CA ALA A 351 -4.31 2.47 -20.54
C ALA A 351 -5.76 2.95 -20.82
N ALA A 352 -6.10 4.19 -20.42
CA ALA A 352 -7.36 4.84 -20.76
C ALA A 352 -7.44 5.36 -22.21
N THR A 353 -6.30 5.58 -22.89
CA THR A 353 -6.30 6.06 -24.28
C THR A 353 -6.59 4.92 -25.25
N SER A 354 -7.16 5.23 -26.41
CA SER A 354 -7.46 4.25 -27.47
C SER A 354 -6.21 3.53 -28.03
N THR A 355 -5.01 4.01 -27.72
CA THR A 355 -3.73 3.44 -28.17
C THR A 355 -2.73 3.34 -27.01
N PRO A 356 -2.91 2.38 -26.08
CA PRO A 356 -1.94 2.19 -24.99
C PRO A 356 -0.54 1.95 -25.59
N ARG A 357 0.46 2.66 -25.07
CA ARG A 357 1.86 2.51 -25.49
C ARG A 357 2.60 1.71 -24.45
N GLU A 358 3.31 0.68 -24.89
CA GLU A 358 4.26 -0.04 -24.04
C GLU A 358 5.63 0.62 -24.15
N ILE A 359 6.22 0.92 -23.00
CA ILE A 359 7.58 1.45 -22.90
C ILE A 359 8.42 0.49 -22.07
N TRP A 360 9.73 0.46 -22.34
CA TRP A 360 10.66 -0.31 -21.52
C TRP A 360 10.72 0.26 -20.11
N VAL A 361 10.66 -0.63 -19.12
CA VAL A 361 10.93 -0.28 -17.73
C VAL A 361 12.42 0.04 -17.60
N GLU A 362 12.70 1.27 -17.19
CA GLU A 362 14.04 1.74 -16.86
C GLU A 362 14.58 0.98 -15.64
N LEU A 363 15.83 0.56 -15.75
CA LEU A 363 16.56 -0.11 -14.68
C LEU A 363 17.59 0.86 -14.08
N VAL A 364 17.49 1.09 -12.78
CA VAL A 364 18.38 1.96 -12.02
C VAL A 364 19.42 1.10 -11.28
N PRO A 365 20.72 1.34 -11.44
CA PRO A 365 21.75 0.58 -10.74
C PRO A 365 21.70 0.81 -9.23
N THR A 366 21.85 -0.25 -8.45
CA THR A 366 21.92 -0.17 -6.98
C THR A 366 23.35 -0.32 -6.48
N SER A 367 23.55 -0.17 -5.16
CA SER A 367 24.83 -0.48 -4.51
C SER A 367 25.09 -1.99 -4.38
N LEU A 368 24.09 -2.85 -4.61
CA LEU A 368 24.24 -4.30 -4.52
C LEU A 368 25.00 -4.84 -5.75
N ARG A 369 25.71 -5.94 -5.54
CA ARG A 369 26.46 -6.66 -6.57
C ARG A 369 26.10 -8.13 -6.52
N ASN A 370 25.96 -8.75 -7.69
CA ASN A 370 25.77 -10.18 -7.82
C ASN A 370 27.00 -10.92 -7.24
N GLU A 371 26.78 -11.91 -6.39
CA GLU A 371 27.87 -12.61 -5.70
C GLU A 371 28.74 -13.48 -6.64
N LYS A 372 28.19 -13.90 -7.78
CA LYS A 372 28.86 -14.82 -8.72
C LYS A 372 29.74 -14.10 -9.73
N ASP A 373 29.29 -12.95 -10.23
CA ASP A 373 29.97 -12.24 -11.33
C ASP A 373 30.23 -10.75 -11.07
N CYS A 374 29.89 -10.25 -9.87
CA CYS A 374 30.06 -8.86 -9.46
C CYS A 374 29.33 -7.83 -10.33
N THR A 375 28.34 -8.25 -11.13
CA THR A 375 27.50 -7.32 -11.90
C THR A 375 26.58 -6.50 -10.99
N ALA A 376 26.16 -5.32 -11.46
CA ALA A 376 25.25 -4.47 -10.69
C ALA A 376 23.84 -5.09 -10.63
N VAL A 377 23.29 -5.21 -9.43
CA VAL A 377 21.88 -5.53 -9.26
C VAL A 377 21.06 -4.28 -9.49
N MET A 378 20.01 -4.39 -10.31
CA MET A 378 19.23 -3.26 -10.78
C MET A 378 17.87 -3.16 -10.06
N LEU A 379 17.31 -1.96 -10.00
CA LEU A 379 15.96 -1.70 -9.48
C LEU A 379 15.08 -1.19 -10.62
N ARG A 380 13.90 -1.76 -10.81
CA ARG A 380 12.91 -1.23 -11.77
C ARG A 380 12.45 0.16 -11.31
N ASN A 381 12.41 1.15 -12.19
CA ASN A 381 11.99 2.52 -11.87
C ASN A 381 10.45 2.63 -11.72
N SER A 382 9.94 1.95 -10.70
CA SER A 382 8.54 1.91 -10.30
C SER A 382 8.49 1.96 -8.79
N CYS A 383 7.77 2.92 -8.23
CA CYS A 383 7.60 3.07 -6.79
C CYS A 383 6.13 3.25 -6.42
N VAL A 384 5.71 2.51 -5.41
CA VAL A 384 4.39 2.59 -4.79
C VAL A 384 4.57 3.06 -3.34
N VAL A 385 3.72 3.96 -2.85
CA VAL A 385 3.65 4.32 -1.43
C VAL A 385 2.33 3.90 -0.81
N ALA A 386 2.39 3.05 0.20
CA ALA A 386 1.23 2.67 1.00
C ALA A 386 0.95 3.73 2.07
N MET A 387 -0.27 4.31 2.03
CA MET A 387 -0.76 5.24 3.04
C MET A 387 -2.24 4.98 3.38
N ASP A 388 -2.52 4.82 4.67
CA ASP A 388 -3.87 4.47 5.15
C ASP A 388 -4.72 5.68 5.51
N ALA A 389 -5.98 5.69 5.08
CA ALA A 389 -6.97 6.68 5.47
C ALA A 389 -7.72 6.27 6.75
N ILE A 390 -8.21 7.26 7.52
CA ILE A 390 -9.22 7.00 8.57
C ILE A 390 -10.49 6.44 7.91
N ASN A 391 -11.05 5.39 8.53
CA ASN A 391 -12.34 4.84 8.17
C ASN A 391 -13.46 5.63 8.86
N TYR A 392 -14.28 6.34 8.07
CA TYR A 392 -15.40 7.15 8.56
C TYR A 392 -16.77 6.50 8.36
N CYS A 393 -16.86 5.23 7.98
CA CYS A 393 -18.15 4.56 7.80
C CYS A 393 -19.01 4.67 9.06
N GLY A 394 -20.22 5.22 8.91
CA GLY A 394 -21.18 5.41 10.01
C GLY A 394 -20.79 6.52 10.99
N CYS A 395 -19.81 7.36 10.65
CA CYS A 395 -19.45 8.57 11.37
C CYS A 395 -18.79 9.60 10.43
N GLU A 396 -19.37 9.76 9.24
CA GLU A 396 -18.89 10.59 8.15
C GLU A 396 -18.67 12.05 8.58
N GLU A 397 -19.43 12.56 9.54
CA GLU A 397 -19.29 13.90 10.10
C GLU A 397 -17.93 14.15 10.76
N LYS A 398 -17.28 13.10 11.28
CA LYS A 398 -16.00 13.22 12.00
C LYS A 398 -14.84 13.61 11.10
N GLN A 399 -14.95 13.40 9.79
CA GLN A 399 -13.88 13.74 8.87
C GLN A 399 -13.61 15.24 8.80
N TYR A 400 -14.62 16.06 9.11
CA TYR A 400 -14.50 17.52 9.16
C TYR A 400 -13.97 18.03 10.50
N LEU A 401 -13.57 17.17 11.44
CA LEU A 401 -12.92 17.59 12.68
C LEU A 401 -11.48 18.04 12.39
N ALA A 402 -11.03 19.11 13.04
CA ALA A 402 -9.67 19.61 12.89
C ALA A 402 -8.61 18.53 13.13
N SER A 403 -8.81 17.65 14.12
CA SER A 403 -7.91 16.52 14.40
C SER A 403 -7.83 15.53 13.23
N SER A 404 -8.96 15.26 12.58
CA SER A 404 -9.05 14.40 11.40
C SER A 404 -8.35 15.03 10.20
N ILE A 405 -8.60 16.31 9.92
CA ILE A 405 -7.92 17.05 8.85
C ILE A 405 -6.41 17.03 9.07
N ILE A 406 -5.95 17.34 10.29
CA ILE A 406 -4.52 17.33 10.64
C ILE A 406 -3.89 15.94 10.45
N ARG A 407 -4.56 14.88 10.93
CA ARG A 407 -4.06 13.50 10.80
C ARG A 407 -3.88 13.13 9.33
N GLU A 408 -4.93 13.35 8.53
CA GLU A 408 -4.98 12.97 7.12
C GLU A 408 -3.97 13.75 6.28
N THR A 409 -3.83 15.07 6.50
CA THR A 409 -2.81 15.87 5.81
C THR A 409 -1.39 15.47 6.22
N ARG A 410 -1.15 15.14 7.49
CA ARG A 410 0.16 14.63 7.94
C ARG A 410 0.50 13.28 7.31
N LYS A 411 -0.47 12.36 7.25
CA LYS A 411 -0.32 11.06 6.58
C LYS A 411 0.03 11.22 5.10
N ALA A 412 -0.74 12.03 4.38
CA ALA A 412 -0.46 12.33 2.97
C ALA A 412 0.90 13.03 2.80
N PHE A 413 1.26 13.97 3.69
CA PHE A 413 2.56 14.63 3.65
C PHE A 413 3.71 13.63 3.86
N ALA A 414 3.60 12.71 4.81
CA ALA A 414 4.60 11.66 5.02
C ALA A 414 4.80 10.81 3.76
N ALA A 415 3.72 10.46 3.06
CA ALA A 415 3.78 9.72 1.81
C ALA A 415 4.44 10.53 0.69
N PHE A 416 4.11 11.82 0.57
CA PHE A 416 4.52 12.62 -0.59
C PHE A 416 5.90 13.25 -0.41
N LYS A 417 6.28 13.60 0.82
CA LYS A 417 7.59 14.14 1.14
C LYS A 417 8.70 13.14 0.82
N GLY A 418 8.44 11.86 1.03
CA GLY A 418 9.39 10.79 0.74
C GLY A 418 10.59 10.80 1.66
N THR A 419 11.62 10.06 1.25
CA THR A 419 12.91 9.99 1.93
C THR A 419 14.03 10.09 0.89
N PRO A 420 14.99 11.03 1.03
CA PRO A 420 16.01 11.32 0.02
C PRO A 420 17.09 10.24 -0.11
N ASP A 421 17.11 9.25 0.78
CA ASP A 421 18.06 8.14 0.82
C ASP A 421 17.51 6.84 0.20
N SER A 422 16.31 6.87 -0.38
CA SER A 422 15.81 5.80 -1.25
C SER A 422 16.60 5.76 -2.56
N ILE A 423 16.68 4.57 -3.17
CA ILE A 423 17.37 4.36 -4.44
C ILE A 423 16.69 5.14 -5.59
N LEU A 424 15.35 5.23 -5.59
CA LEU A 424 14.62 5.93 -6.65
C LEU A 424 14.33 7.38 -6.24
N THR A 425 14.68 8.31 -7.13
CA THR A 425 14.38 9.73 -6.95
C THR A 425 12.88 10.01 -6.92
N SER A 426 12.07 9.18 -7.57
CA SER A 426 10.59 9.27 -7.55
C SER A 426 10.01 9.16 -6.13
N VAL A 427 10.73 8.56 -5.17
CA VAL A 427 10.30 8.52 -3.76
C VAL A 427 10.18 9.92 -3.16
N HIS A 428 11.07 10.85 -3.51
CA HIS A 428 11.17 12.17 -2.87
C HIS A 428 11.15 13.35 -3.86
N SER A 429 10.92 13.11 -5.14
CA SER A 429 10.92 14.13 -6.19
C SER A 429 10.03 13.75 -7.37
N GLY A 430 9.70 14.74 -8.22
CA GLY A 430 8.77 14.56 -9.33
C GLY A 430 7.30 14.49 -8.89
N PRO A 431 6.38 14.18 -9.80
CA PRO A 431 4.94 14.17 -9.51
C PRO A 431 4.53 13.00 -8.60
N VAL A 432 3.45 13.22 -7.85
CA VAL A 432 2.73 12.19 -7.09
C VAL A 432 1.45 11.85 -7.84
N ALA A 433 1.29 10.59 -8.24
CA ALA A 433 0.06 10.07 -8.84
C ALA A 433 -0.85 9.50 -7.75
N THR A 434 -2.05 10.08 -7.62
CA THR A 434 -3.05 9.72 -6.61
C THR A 434 -4.47 9.84 -7.19
N GLY A 435 -5.49 9.87 -6.34
CA GLY A 435 -6.90 9.99 -6.67
C GLY A 435 -7.78 10.07 -5.43
N ASN A 436 -8.97 9.47 -5.51
CA ASN A 436 -10.02 9.45 -4.47
C ASN A 436 -9.66 8.64 -3.19
N TRP A 437 -8.57 9.03 -2.51
CA TRP A 437 -8.02 8.35 -1.33
C TRP A 437 -9.02 8.23 -0.17
N GLY A 438 -9.42 7.00 0.14
CA GLY A 438 -10.36 6.71 1.22
C GLY A 438 -11.82 7.13 0.92
N CYS A 439 -12.16 7.58 -0.29
CA CYS A 439 -13.50 8.05 -0.61
C CYS A 439 -14.48 6.93 -0.99
N GLY A 440 -13.98 5.71 -1.24
CA GLY A 440 -14.80 4.53 -1.52
C GLY A 440 -15.21 3.83 -0.22
N ALA A 441 -14.49 2.77 0.12
CA ALA A 441 -14.82 1.90 1.25
C ALA A 441 -14.78 2.58 2.64
N PHE A 442 -14.15 3.75 2.77
CA PHE A 442 -13.94 4.45 4.05
C PHE A 442 -14.77 5.74 4.17
N SER A 443 -15.70 5.99 3.24
CA SER A 443 -16.64 7.12 3.26
C SER A 443 -16.00 8.52 3.33
N GLY A 444 -14.80 8.70 2.77
CA GLY A 444 -14.16 10.01 2.66
C GLY A 444 -14.85 10.94 1.65
N ASP A 445 -14.96 12.21 1.99
CA ASP A 445 -15.46 13.29 1.14
C ASP A 445 -14.41 13.66 0.09
N ARG A 446 -14.80 13.62 -1.20
CA ARG A 446 -13.87 13.81 -2.32
C ARG A 446 -13.29 15.22 -2.36
N GLU A 447 -14.05 16.26 -2.02
CA GLU A 447 -13.54 17.64 -2.01
C GLU A 447 -12.48 17.81 -0.93
N LEU A 448 -12.79 17.36 0.30
CA LEU A 448 -11.89 17.43 1.44
C LEU A 448 -10.61 16.64 1.19
N LYS A 449 -10.72 15.39 0.69
CA LYS A 449 -9.56 14.55 0.39
C LYS A 449 -8.69 15.12 -0.72
N THR A 450 -9.29 15.76 -1.72
CA THR A 450 -8.54 16.47 -2.78
C THR A 450 -7.74 17.62 -2.19
N MET A 451 -8.35 18.50 -1.37
CA MET A 451 -7.63 19.62 -0.76
C MET A 451 -6.55 19.17 0.22
N ILE A 452 -6.82 18.14 1.04
CA ILE A 452 -5.86 17.55 1.97
C ILE A 452 -4.61 17.05 1.24
N GLN A 453 -4.80 16.29 0.16
CA GLN A 453 -3.69 15.74 -0.63
C GLN A 453 -2.94 16.86 -1.36
N TRP A 454 -3.65 17.88 -1.85
CA TRP A 454 -3.02 19.01 -2.53
C TRP A 454 -2.17 19.86 -1.57
N CYS A 455 -2.64 20.16 -0.36
CA CYS A 455 -1.83 20.80 0.69
C CYS A 455 -0.57 19.98 0.98
N ALA A 456 -0.73 18.67 1.19
CA ALA A 456 0.39 17.77 1.48
C ALA A 456 1.43 17.73 0.35
N ALA A 457 0.98 17.62 -0.91
CA ALA A 457 1.87 17.56 -2.07
C ALA A 457 2.57 18.91 -2.28
N SER A 458 1.84 20.00 -2.05
CA SER A 458 2.39 21.35 -2.16
C SER A 458 3.45 21.63 -1.11
N GLU A 459 3.21 21.23 0.14
CA GLU A 459 4.18 21.31 1.22
C GLU A 459 5.41 20.41 0.95
N ALA A 460 5.20 19.26 0.31
CA ALA A 460 6.28 18.40 -0.16
C ALA A 460 7.02 18.96 -1.40
N LYS A 461 6.54 20.05 -2.00
CA LYS A 461 7.04 20.67 -3.25
C LYS A 461 6.97 19.73 -4.44
N ARG A 462 5.84 19.05 -4.60
CA ARG A 462 5.61 18.08 -5.67
C ARG A 462 4.32 18.38 -6.42
N PRO A 463 4.34 18.35 -7.77
CA PRO A 463 3.12 18.35 -8.56
C PRO A 463 2.23 17.16 -8.22
N LEU A 464 0.91 17.34 -8.33
CA LEU A 464 -0.06 16.28 -8.10
C LEU A 464 -0.69 15.85 -9.43
N ILE A 465 -0.73 14.55 -9.70
CA ILE A 465 -1.55 13.95 -10.75
C ILE A 465 -2.69 13.25 -10.04
N TYR A 466 -3.93 13.70 -10.23
CA TYR A 466 -5.09 13.21 -9.49
C TYR A 466 -6.07 12.52 -10.44
N SER A 467 -6.24 11.21 -10.28
CA SER A 467 -7.19 10.39 -11.03
C SER A 467 -8.56 10.42 -10.34
N SER A 468 -9.54 11.10 -10.93
CA SER A 468 -10.88 11.25 -10.35
C SER A 468 -11.81 10.07 -10.63
N ILE A 469 -11.46 9.22 -11.61
CA ILE A 469 -12.17 8.01 -12.01
C ILE A 469 -13.63 8.32 -12.40
N ASN A 470 -13.81 8.83 -13.63
CA ASN A 470 -15.12 9.15 -14.22
C ASN A 470 -15.95 10.14 -13.37
N ASP A 471 -15.30 11.10 -12.72
CA ASP A 471 -15.95 12.15 -11.94
C ASP A 471 -15.68 13.53 -12.57
N SER A 472 -16.39 13.80 -13.67
CA SER A 472 -16.30 15.06 -14.42
C SER A 472 -16.77 16.26 -13.61
N ASP A 473 -17.75 16.09 -12.72
CA ASP A 473 -18.26 17.13 -11.84
C ASP A 473 -17.19 17.56 -10.81
N LEU A 474 -16.51 16.61 -10.18
CA LEU A 474 -15.37 16.93 -9.30
C LEU A 474 -14.25 17.65 -10.05
N CYS A 475 -13.89 17.19 -11.25
CA CYS A 475 -12.89 17.85 -12.09
C CYS A 475 -13.27 19.29 -12.41
N TYR A 476 -14.53 19.52 -12.81
CA TYR A 476 -15.04 20.85 -13.13
C TYR A 476 -15.02 21.78 -11.90
N ARG A 477 -15.62 21.35 -10.79
CA ARG A 477 -15.68 22.17 -9.56
C ARG A 477 -14.28 22.43 -8.98
N PHE A 478 -13.39 21.44 -9.02
CA PHE A 478 -11.99 21.64 -8.63
C PHE A 478 -11.28 22.63 -9.56
N GLY A 479 -11.57 22.62 -10.87
CA GLY A 479 -11.01 23.58 -11.83
C GLY A 479 -11.28 25.04 -11.43
N LEU A 480 -12.49 25.35 -10.95
CA LEU A 480 -12.83 26.68 -10.44
C LEU A 480 -11.99 27.07 -9.22
N VAL A 481 -11.84 26.14 -8.26
CA VAL A 481 -11.00 26.33 -7.07
C VAL A 481 -9.53 26.51 -7.47
N TYR A 482 -9.03 25.66 -8.37
CA TYR A 482 -7.66 25.69 -8.86
C TYR A 482 -7.31 27.05 -9.47
N THR A 483 -8.13 27.54 -10.42
CA THR A 483 -7.92 28.84 -11.06
C THR A 483 -7.86 29.96 -10.03
N LYS A 484 -8.84 30.04 -9.13
CA LYS A 484 -8.86 31.05 -8.06
C LYS A 484 -7.59 31.02 -7.21
N LEU A 485 -7.20 29.85 -6.72
CA LEU A 485 -6.06 29.70 -5.80
C LEU A 485 -4.74 30.07 -6.48
N GLN A 486 -4.60 29.80 -7.78
CA GLN A 486 -3.44 30.20 -8.57
C GLN A 486 -3.43 31.72 -8.85
N GLU A 487 -4.55 32.30 -9.28
CA GLU A 487 -4.66 33.74 -9.57
C GLU A 487 -4.46 34.61 -8.32
N GLU A 488 -4.95 34.18 -7.17
CA GLU A 488 -4.78 34.87 -5.90
C GLU A 488 -3.51 34.43 -5.15
N GLU A 489 -2.64 33.60 -5.73
CA GLU A 489 -1.37 33.13 -5.15
C GLU A 489 -1.50 32.55 -3.72
N TRP A 490 -2.51 31.73 -3.47
CA TRP A 490 -2.72 31.11 -2.15
C TRP A 490 -1.52 30.23 -1.77
N THR A 491 -1.14 30.28 -0.49
CA THR A 491 -0.14 29.38 0.08
C THR A 491 -0.79 28.14 0.66
N VAL A 492 0.03 27.12 0.95
CA VAL A 492 -0.38 25.97 1.75
C VAL A 492 -1.02 26.41 3.07
N GLY A 493 -0.46 27.43 3.73
CA GLY A 493 -1.00 27.98 4.98
C GLY A 493 -2.39 28.58 4.85
N ASP A 494 -2.64 29.34 3.78
CA ASP A 494 -3.95 29.93 3.51
C ASP A 494 -5.01 28.83 3.30
N VAL A 495 -4.71 27.85 2.44
CA VAL A 495 -5.62 26.74 2.14
C VAL A 495 -5.87 25.89 3.39
N PHE A 496 -4.81 25.51 4.11
CA PHE A 496 -4.96 24.69 5.32
C PHE A 496 -5.74 25.42 6.41
N THR A 497 -5.55 26.73 6.56
CA THR A 497 -6.35 27.56 7.46
C THR A 497 -7.82 27.59 7.04
N ALA A 498 -8.11 27.70 5.74
CA ALA A 498 -9.49 27.62 5.25
C ALA A 498 -10.14 26.26 5.59
N LEU A 499 -9.42 25.14 5.48
CA LEU A 499 -9.93 23.82 5.90
C LEU A 499 -10.29 23.79 7.40
N LEU A 500 -9.45 24.39 8.25
CA LEU A 500 -9.71 24.47 9.70
C LEU A 500 -10.86 25.42 10.04
N LEU A 501 -11.03 26.52 9.31
CA LEU A 501 -12.18 27.41 9.47
C LEU A 501 -13.48 26.73 9.03
N PHE A 502 -13.44 25.96 7.94
CA PHE A 502 -14.57 25.12 7.53
C PHE A 502 -14.94 24.09 8.61
N SER A 503 -13.95 23.43 9.20
CA SER A 503 -14.13 22.53 10.36
C SER A 503 -14.83 23.22 11.53
N GLN A 504 -14.42 24.46 11.86
CA GLN A 504 -15.03 25.23 12.93
C GLN A 504 -16.48 25.59 12.62
N ARG A 505 -16.80 25.97 11.38
CA ARG A 505 -18.19 26.23 10.95
C ARG A 505 -19.03 24.95 11.06
N TYR A 506 -18.48 23.82 10.65
CA TYR A 506 -19.14 22.52 10.73
C TYR A 506 -19.48 22.12 12.17
N THR A 507 -18.52 22.28 13.08
CA THR A 507 -18.71 21.91 14.49
C THR A 507 -19.61 22.87 15.27
N THR A 508 -19.70 24.15 14.86
CA THR A 508 -20.51 25.16 15.57
C THR A 508 -21.94 25.26 15.06
N ASN A 509 -22.20 24.99 13.78
CA ASN A 509 -23.55 24.99 13.21
C ASN A 509 -23.69 23.94 12.08
N PRO A 510 -23.88 22.65 12.42
CA PRO A 510 -23.97 21.57 11.44
C PRO A 510 -25.11 21.76 10.43
N THR A 511 -26.24 22.31 10.88
CA THR A 511 -27.43 22.59 10.06
C THR A 511 -27.19 23.64 8.98
N SER A 512 -26.19 24.52 9.13
CA SER A 512 -25.89 25.57 8.13
C SER A 512 -25.06 25.09 6.93
N LEU A 513 -24.64 23.83 6.89
CA LEU A 513 -23.89 23.25 5.77
C LEU A 513 -24.74 22.81 4.60
N GLU A 514 -26.06 22.86 4.72
CA GLU A 514 -26.92 22.86 3.54
C GLU A 514 -26.59 24.05 2.61
N GLU A 515 -25.89 25.10 3.09
CA GLU A 515 -25.52 26.28 2.30
C GLU A 515 -24.20 26.19 1.50
N GLY A 516 -23.53 25.03 1.42
CA GLY A 516 -22.49 24.84 0.38
C GLY A 516 -21.39 23.84 0.70
N SER A 517 -20.86 23.24 -0.36
CA SER A 517 -19.71 22.32 -0.30
C SER A 517 -18.41 23.03 0.12
N LEU A 518 -17.37 22.27 0.45
CA LEU A 518 -16.07 22.83 0.83
C LEU A 518 -15.48 23.70 -0.29
N PHE A 519 -15.61 23.28 -1.54
CA PHE A 519 -15.16 24.05 -2.69
C PHE A 519 -15.91 25.38 -2.79
N GLN A 520 -17.24 25.38 -2.61
CA GLN A 520 -18.02 26.62 -2.60
C GLN A 520 -17.60 27.55 -1.45
N TYR A 521 -17.31 26.99 -0.28
CA TYR A 521 -16.77 27.75 0.83
C TYR A 521 -15.44 28.41 0.47
N ILE A 522 -14.48 27.66 -0.09
CA ILE A 522 -13.18 28.21 -0.52
C ILE A 522 -13.37 29.30 -1.58
N LEU A 523 -14.24 29.11 -2.56
CA LEU A 523 -14.55 30.10 -3.59
C LEU A 523 -15.11 31.40 -3.00
N SER A 524 -15.85 31.33 -1.90
CA SER A 524 -16.41 32.51 -1.20
C SER A 524 -15.40 33.31 -0.38
N LEU A 525 -14.23 32.75 -0.09
CA LEU A 525 -13.19 33.43 0.68
C LEU A 525 -12.36 34.35 -0.21
N THR A 526 -11.97 35.49 0.32
CA THR A 526 -10.92 36.34 -0.27
C THR A 526 -9.57 35.98 0.33
N ASN A 527 -8.50 35.88 -0.47
CA ASN A 527 -7.15 35.70 0.10
C ASN A 527 -6.88 36.78 1.17
N PRO A 528 -6.56 36.39 2.41
CA PRO A 528 -6.23 37.35 3.48
C PRO A 528 -5.09 38.31 3.10
N ARG A 529 -4.15 37.88 2.25
CA ARG A 529 -3.01 38.69 1.81
C ARG A 529 -3.40 39.73 0.75
N CYS A 530 -4.32 39.42 -0.17
CA CYS A 530 -4.86 40.40 -1.13
C CYS A 530 -5.73 41.47 -0.48
N ALA A 531 -6.38 41.16 0.66
CA ALA A 531 -7.14 42.16 1.40
C ALA A 531 -6.26 43.28 1.99
N SER A 532 -4.97 42.99 2.28
CA SER A 532 -4.03 43.97 2.82
C SER A 532 -3.36 44.87 1.78
N SER A 533 -3.31 44.49 0.50
CA SER A 533 -2.69 45.30 -0.56
C SER A 533 -3.57 46.47 -1.04
N HIS A 534 -4.87 46.47 -0.72
CA HIS A 534 -5.78 47.59 -1.05
C HIS A 534 -5.86 48.68 0.03
N SER A 535 -5.10 48.57 1.12
CA SER A 535 -4.86 49.71 2.02
C SER A 535 -3.50 50.36 1.74
N GLY A 536 -3.19 50.58 0.47
CA GLY A 536 -2.21 51.57 0.05
C GLY A 536 -2.89 52.94 0.01
N THR A 537 -3.07 53.56 1.17
CA THR A 537 -3.28 55.01 1.22
C THR A 537 -2.03 55.66 0.67
N GLU A 538 -2.14 56.20 -0.55
CA GLU A 538 -1.27 57.25 -1.07
C GLU A 538 -1.20 58.36 -0.01
N PHE A 539 -0.06 58.45 0.68
CA PHE A 539 0.36 59.69 1.30
C PHE A 539 1.21 60.40 0.25
N GLU A 540 0.60 61.35 -0.46
CA GLU A 540 1.33 62.46 -1.10
C GLU A 540 2.01 63.34 -0.04
#